data_AF-A0A1Q5UMW8-F1
#
_entry.id   AF-A0A1Q5UMW8-F1
#
_cell.length_a   1.000
_cell.length_b   1.000
_cell.length_c   1.000
_cell.angle_alpha   90.00
_cell.angle_beta   90.00
_cell.angle_gamma   90.00
#
_symmetry.space_group_name_H-M   'P 1'
#
loop_
_entity.id
_entity.type
_entity.pdbx_description
1 polymer ?
#
loop_
_entity_poly.entity_id
_entity_poly.type
_entity_poly.pdbx_seq_one_letter_code
_entity_poly.pdbx_strand_id
1 'polypeptide(L)'
;MGYVSWLGKYDTTESVLVTLLRKAGAVFYTKTSVPQTLMVCETVNNIIGRTLNPRNKNWSCGGSSGGEGAMVGIRGGVIGVGTDIDINASGEPSIPNIKDLLNPDIQQIDMNQLWDTHLKKWNYQSEYLEKWRELEEQQGKELDAIIAPITATAAIRHNQFRYYGYASVINLLDFTSVVVPVTFADKNLDLKKKDYQPLGDLDATVQAEYDPEAYHGAPVAVQVIGRRLSEERTLAIAEEIGRLLGNSVTP
;
A
#
# COMPACT_ATOMS: atom_id res chain seq x y z
N MET A 1 15.12 -6.96 -0.82
CA MET A 1 15.31 -6.53 0.58
C MET A 1 16.18 -5.28 0.74
N GLY A 2 17.12 -4.98 -0.17
CA GLY A 2 17.94 -3.76 -0.03
C GLY A 2 19.04 -3.86 1.04
N TYR A 3 19.44 -5.08 1.44
CA TYR A 3 20.50 -5.32 2.41
C TYR A 3 21.87 -5.38 1.75
N VAL A 4 22.81 -4.58 2.27
CA VAL A 4 24.19 -4.57 1.76
C VAL A 4 24.84 -5.94 1.97
N SER A 5 24.50 -6.61 3.07
CA SER A 5 24.99 -7.96 3.41
C SER A 5 24.53 -9.06 2.44
N TRP A 6 23.58 -8.77 1.53
CA TRP A 6 23.07 -9.71 0.53
C TRP A 6 23.65 -9.46 -0.86
N LEU A 7 24.50 -8.45 -1.04
CA LEU A 7 25.20 -8.23 -2.30
C LEU A 7 26.06 -9.44 -2.68
N GLY A 8 25.94 -9.87 -3.94
CA GLY A 8 26.65 -11.04 -4.47
C GLY A 8 26.10 -12.40 -4.00
N LYS A 9 25.01 -12.44 -3.22
CA LYS A 9 24.30 -13.67 -2.87
C LYS A 9 23.15 -13.87 -3.84
N TYR A 10 23.27 -14.88 -4.69
CA TYR A 10 22.28 -15.19 -5.72
C TYR A 10 21.46 -16.41 -5.31
N ASP A 11 20.15 -16.32 -5.51
CA ASP A 11 19.27 -17.47 -5.36
C ASP A 11 19.62 -18.53 -6.42
N THR A 12 19.65 -19.79 -6.01
CA THR A 12 19.90 -20.94 -6.91
C THR A 12 18.62 -21.56 -7.43
N THR A 13 17.47 -21.13 -6.94
CA THR A 13 16.16 -21.64 -7.31
C THR A 13 15.18 -20.49 -7.55
N GLU A 14 14.25 -20.70 -8.49
CA GLU A 14 13.16 -19.75 -8.73
C GLU A 14 12.06 -19.92 -7.68
N SER A 15 11.36 -18.82 -7.36
CA SER A 15 10.14 -18.92 -6.57
C SER A 15 9.03 -19.59 -7.39
N VAL A 16 8.04 -20.16 -6.70
CA VAL A 16 6.88 -20.81 -7.34
C VAL A 16 6.17 -19.84 -8.30
N LEU A 17 6.00 -18.58 -7.88
CA LEU A 17 5.36 -17.55 -8.70
C LEU A 17 6.12 -17.26 -9.99
N VAL A 18 7.45 -17.08 -9.91
CA VAL A 18 8.30 -16.87 -11.10
C VAL A 18 8.22 -18.09 -12.02
N THR A 19 8.24 -19.29 -11.45
CA THR A 19 8.12 -20.55 -12.21
C THR A 19 6.80 -20.62 -12.97
N LEU A 20 5.68 -20.29 -12.32
CA LEU A 20 4.34 -20.33 -12.93
C LEU A 20 4.19 -19.30 -14.06
N LEU A 21 4.63 -18.07 -13.82
CA LEU A 21 4.61 -17.00 -14.82
C LEU A 21 5.49 -17.32 -16.03
N ARG A 22 6.68 -17.89 -15.79
CA ARG A 22 7.56 -18.35 -16.88
C ARG A 22 6.90 -19.44 -17.71
N LYS A 23 6.23 -20.40 -17.06
CA LYS A 23 5.46 -21.45 -17.75
C LYS A 23 4.28 -20.87 -18.55
N ALA A 24 3.71 -19.76 -18.10
CA ALA A 24 2.68 -19.01 -18.84
C ALA A 24 3.26 -18.15 -19.99
N GLY A 25 4.57 -18.15 -20.22
CA GLY A 25 5.24 -17.41 -21.30
C GLY A 25 5.73 -16.01 -20.92
N ALA A 26 5.71 -15.63 -19.63
CA ALA A 26 6.22 -14.35 -19.19
C ALA A 26 7.74 -14.23 -19.41
N VAL A 27 8.19 -13.05 -19.87
CA VAL A 27 9.60 -12.72 -20.04
C VAL A 27 10.04 -11.78 -18.93
N PHE A 28 10.91 -12.27 -18.04
CA PHE A 28 11.50 -11.48 -16.96
C PHE A 28 12.76 -10.77 -17.45
N TYR A 29 12.82 -9.44 -17.31
CA TYR A 29 13.93 -8.64 -17.80
C TYR A 29 14.49 -7.65 -16.76
N THR A 30 13.81 -7.46 -15.63
CA THR A 30 14.28 -6.55 -14.58
C THR A 30 13.86 -7.00 -13.18
N LYS A 31 14.62 -6.57 -12.19
CA LYS A 31 14.24 -6.59 -10.77
C LYS A 31 14.12 -5.14 -10.33
N THR A 32 12.97 -4.77 -9.81
CA THR A 32 12.76 -3.38 -9.39
C THR A 32 13.22 -3.13 -7.97
N SER A 33 13.40 -1.85 -7.67
CA SER A 33 13.78 -1.36 -6.36
C SER A 33 12.72 -1.58 -5.29
N VAL A 34 13.19 -1.74 -4.05
CA VAL A 34 12.36 -1.85 -2.84
C VAL A 34 13.02 -1.08 -1.69
N PRO A 35 12.27 -0.63 -0.66
CA PRO A 35 12.88 -0.09 0.54
C PRO A 35 13.82 -1.10 1.17
N GLN A 36 14.77 -0.58 1.95
CA GLN A 36 15.49 -1.42 2.89
C GLN A 36 14.45 -2.14 3.77
N THR A 37 14.65 -3.44 3.96
CA THR A 37 13.78 -4.33 4.76
C THR A 37 12.36 -4.59 4.22
N LEU A 38 11.90 -3.86 3.19
CA LEU A 38 10.50 -3.79 2.73
C LEU A 38 9.53 -3.08 3.69
N MET A 39 10.00 -2.50 4.79
CA MET A 39 9.13 -2.03 5.88
C MET A 39 8.70 -0.58 5.81
N VAL A 40 8.70 0.03 4.64
CA VAL A 40 8.28 1.43 4.52
C VAL A 40 7.53 1.62 3.22
N CYS A 41 6.49 2.46 3.27
CA CYS A 41 5.85 2.98 2.07
C CYS A 41 6.65 4.09 1.36
N GLU A 42 7.99 3.97 1.36
CA GLU A 42 8.94 4.77 0.59
C GLU A 42 10.12 3.91 0.13
N THR A 43 10.41 3.92 -1.16
CA THR A 43 11.43 3.04 -1.76
C THR A 43 12.82 3.68 -1.70
N VAL A 44 13.52 3.45 -0.59
CA VAL A 44 14.90 3.89 -0.35
C VAL A 44 15.72 2.78 0.29
N ASN A 45 16.94 2.56 -0.20
CA ASN A 45 17.92 1.70 0.48
C ASN A 45 19.37 2.14 0.20
N ASN A 46 20.32 1.53 0.91
CA ASN A 46 21.75 1.89 0.84
C ASN A 46 22.48 1.38 -0.41
N ILE A 47 21.82 0.60 -1.28
CA ILE A 47 22.44 0.02 -2.49
C ILE A 47 22.15 0.90 -3.71
N ILE A 48 20.88 1.21 -3.93
CA ILE A 48 20.38 1.92 -5.13
C ILE A 48 19.92 3.35 -4.82
N GLY A 49 19.92 3.76 -3.55
CA GLY A 49 19.40 5.04 -3.12
C GLY A 49 17.87 5.11 -3.19
N ARG A 50 17.35 6.30 -3.51
CA ARG A 50 15.91 6.59 -3.53
C ARG A 50 15.34 6.41 -4.93
N THR A 51 14.27 5.64 -5.03
CA THR A 51 13.42 5.60 -6.24
C THR A 51 12.42 6.76 -6.19
N LEU A 52 12.24 7.43 -7.33
CA LEU A 52 11.44 8.64 -7.44
C LEU A 52 10.12 8.35 -8.14
N ASN A 53 9.09 9.13 -7.81
CA ASN A 53 7.84 9.07 -8.54
C ASN A 53 8.05 9.51 -10.01
N PRO A 54 7.54 8.77 -10.99
CA PRO A 54 7.77 9.08 -12.40
C PRO A 54 7.10 10.39 -12.87
N ARG A 55 6.04 10.84 -12.17
CA ARG A 55 5.34 12.09 -12.51
C ARG A 55 6.02 13.33 -11.92
N ASN A 56 6.65 13.20 -10.75
CA ASN A 56 7.29 14.31 -10.07
C ASN A 56 8.39 13.81 -9.14
N LYS A 57 9.63 14.26 -9.36
CA LYS A 57 10.79 13.86 -8.54
C LYS A 57 10.71 14.31 -7.08
N ASN A 58 9.83 15.23 -6.73
CA ASN A 58 9.59 15.68 -5.35
C ASN A 58 8.60 14.78 -4.59
N TRP A 59 7.98 13.82 -5.27
CA TRP A 59 7.12 12.81 -4.64
C TRP A 59 7.82 11.45 -4.55
N SER A 60 7.47 10.71 -3.50
CA SER A 60 7.77 9.31 -3.33
C SER A 60 7.02 8.47 -4.37
N CYS A 61 7.65 7.40 -4.84
CA CYS A 61 6.98 6.36 -5.63
C CYS A 61 6.20 5.36 -4.76
N GLY A 62 6.10 5.59 -3.46
CA GLY A 62 5.50 4.67 -2.50
C GLY A 62 6.44 3.51 -2.14
N GLY A 63 5.87 2.49 -1.51
CA GLY A 63 6.58 1.28 -1.08
C GLY A 63 5.62 0.26 -0.45
N SER A 64 6.07 -0.97 -0.21
CA SER A 64 7.44 -1.45 -0.44
C SER A 64 7.74 -1.78 -1.90
N SER A 65 6.70 -1.94 -2.72
CA SER A 65 6.82 -2.25 -4.14
C SER A 65 6.94 -0.99 -5.03
N GLY A 66 7.57 0.09 -4.52
CA GLY A 66 7.59 1.38 -5.23
C GLY A 66 8.44 1.39 -6.49
N GLY A 67 9.43 0.50 -6.60
CA GLY A 67 10.13 0.28 -7.86
C GLY A 67 9.24 -0.28 -8.97
N GLU A 68 8.35 -1.22 -8.64
CA GLU A 68 7.35 -1.74 -9.58
C GLU A 68 6.36 -0.63 -9.97
N GLY A 69 5.85 0.10 -8.98
CA GLY A 69 4.95 1.24 -9.22
C GLY A 69 5.58 2.31 -10.14
N ALA A 70 6.86 2.62 -9.94
CA ALA A 70 7.59 3.54 -10.81
C ALA A 70 7.81 2.95 -12.22
N MET A 71 8.18 1.68 -12.33
CA MET A 71 8.42 0.99 -13.61
C MET A 71 7.15 0.92 -14.47
N VAL A 72 6.03 0.51 -13.88
CA VAL A 72 4.72 0.50 -14.56
C VAL A 72 4.29 1.93 -14.88
N GLY A 73 4.51 2.88 -13.96
CA GLY A 73 4.16 4.29 -14.16
C GLY A 73 4.89 4.98 -15.33
N ILE A 74 6.12 4.55 -15.66
CA ILE A 74 6.84 5.01 -16.88
C ILE A 74 6.56 4.14 -18.11
N ARG A 75 5.66 3.16 -18.02
CA ARG A 75 5.39 2.15 -19.06
C ARG A 75 6.62 1.32 -19.42
N GLY A 76 7.55 1.17 -18.49
CA GLY A 76 8.74 0.33 -18.66
C GLY A 76 8.41 -1.16 -18.59
N GLY A 77 7.33 -1.52 -17.89
CA GLY A 77 6.76 -2.86 -17.83
C GLY A 77 5.24 -2.85 -17.94
N VAL A 78 4.69 -3.90 -18.55
CA VAL A 78 3.23 -4.08 -18.72
C VAL A 78 2.59 -4.63 -17.43
N ILE A 79 3.28 -5.55 -16.76
CA ILE A 79 2.86 -6.19 -15.51
C ILE A 79 4.08 -6.29 -14.61
N GLY A 80 3.90 -5.93 -13.34
CA GLY A 80 4.88 -6.08 -12.27
C GLY A 80 4.30 -6.91 -11.12
N VAL A 81 5.15 -7.48 -10.29
CA VAL A 81 4.74 -8.29 -9.13
C VAL A 81 5.39 -7.72 -7.87
N GLY A 82 4.54 -7.27 -6.96
CA GLY A 82 4.95 -6.81 -5.63
C GLY A 82 4.49 -7.76 -4.53
N THR A 83 4.94 -7.47 -3.31
CA THR A 83 4.40 -8.08 -2.10
C THR A 83 3.81 -6.99 -1.23
N ASP A 84 2.71 -7.29 -0.55
CA ASP A 84 2.10 -6.43 0.45
C ASP A 84 2.12 -7.15 1.80
N ILE A 85 2.93 -6.62 2.72
CA ILE A 85 3.07 -7.09 4.09
C ILE A 85 3.82 -6.02 4.90
N ASP A 86 3.51 -5.94 6.19
CA ASP A 86 4.11 -4.99 7.12
C ASP A 86 4.69 -5.73 8.35
N ILE A 87 5.86 -6.38 8.24
CA ILE A 87 6.62 -6.98 9.39
C ILE A 87 8.18 -7.00 9.27
N ASN A 88 8.87 -6.68 10.39
CA ASN A 88 10.32 -6.44 10.59
C ASN A 88 11.30 -7.63 10.51
N ALA A 89 12.46 -7.49 9.84
CA ALA A 89 13.63 -8.42 10.00
C ALA A 89 14.97 -7.97 9.36
N SER A 90 15.68 -6.91 9.80
CA SER A 90 16.94 -6.47 9.12
C SER A 90 18.24 -6.40 9.92
N GLY A 91 18.24 -5.94 11.18
CA GLY A 91 19.47 -5.75 11.95
C GLY A 91 20.44 -4.68 11.39
N GLU A 92 20.02 -3.89 10.40
CA GLU A 92 20.79 -2.78 9.80
C GLU A 92 20.30 -1.42 10.36
N PRO A 93 21.12 -0.34 10.35
CA PRO A 93 20.69 0.98 10.81
C PRO A 93 19.45 1.46 10.03
N SER A 94 18.45 1.95 10.77
CA SER A 94 17.17 2.38 10.22
C SER A 94 17.30 3.65 9.39
N ILE A 95 16.72 3.65 8.18
CA ILE A 95 16.42 4.90 7.45
C ILE A 95 15.39 5.71 8.24
N PRO A 96 15.33 7.06 8.08
CA PRO A 96 14.47 7.92 8.89
C PRO A 96 13.04 7.43 9.05
N ASN A 97 12.41 6.94 7.97
CA ASN A 97 11.03 6.45 7.97
C ASN A 97 10.82 5.08 8.65
N ILE A 98 11.88 4.29 8.85
CA ILE A 98 11.79 3.00 9.54
C ILE A 98 11.67 3.21 11.06
N LYS A 99 12.25 4.29 11.62
CA LYS A 99 12.26 4.53 13.07
C LYS A 99 10.86 4.68 13.66
N ASP A 100 9.93 5.23 12.90
CA ASP A 100 8.55 5.44 13.36
C ASP A 100 7.75 4.13 13.40
N LEU A 101 8.19 3.11 12.64
CA LEU A 101 7.52 1.81 12.53
C LEU A 101 8.19 0.73 13.40
N LEU A 102 9.50 0.84 13.62
CA LEU A 102 10.27 -0.02 14.49
C LEU A 102 10.26 0.52 15.91
N ASN A 103 9.54 -0.14 16.82
CA ASN A 103 9.83 -0.02 18.24
C ASN A 103 10.91 -1.07 18.61
N PRO A 104 12.18 -0.67 18.82
CA PRO A 104 13.24 -1.60 19.20
C PRO A 104 13.04 -2.19 20.61
N ASP A 105 12.15 -1.61 21.42
CA ASP A 105 11.83 -2.06 22.77
C ASP A 105 10.62 -3.03 22.80
N ILE A 106 10.19 -3.56 21.64
CA ILE A 106 9.17 -4.62 21.61
C ILE A 106 9.68 -5.84 22.38
N GLN A 107 8.99 -6.15 23.48
CA GLN A 107 9.26 -7.36 24.23
C GLN A 107 8.90 -8.59 23.39
N GLN A 108 9.81 -9.57 23.39
CA GLN A 108 9.52 -10.87 22.82
C GLN A 108 8.35 -11.51 23.59
N ILE A 109 7.27 -11.81 22.87
CA ILE A 109 6.12 -12.50 23.45
C ILE A 109 6.35 -14.01 23.49
N ASP A 110 5.76 -14.67 24.48
CA ASP A 110 5.78 -16.13 24.56
C ASP A 110 4.74 -16.80 23.63
N MET A 111 4.76 -18.13 23.57
CA MET A 111 3.86 -18.91 22.71
C MET A 111 2.38 -18.72 23.08
N ASN A 112 2.06 -18.59 24.37
CA ASN A 112 0.68 -18.44 24.82
C ASN A 112 0.16 -17.06 24.45
N GLN A 113 0.98 -16.02 24.64
CA GLN A 113 0.66 -14.66 24.22
C GLN A 113 0.50 -14.54 22.70
N LEU A 114 1.30 -15.28 21.92
CA LEU A 114 1.14 -15.37 20.48
C LEU A 114 -0.20 -16.02 20.11
N TRP A 115 -0.57 -17.13 20.74
CA TRP A 115 -1.86 -17.78 20.52
C TRP A 115 -3.04 -16.89 20.90
N ASP A 116 -2.95 -16.19 22.04
CA ASP A 116 -3.95 -15.21 22.45
C ASP A 116 -4.08 -14.08 21.43
N THR A 117 -2.96 -13.62 20.87
CA THR A 117 -2.95 -12.60 19.82
C THR A 117 -3.60 -13.11 18.53
N HIS A 118 -3.33 -14.35 18.13
CA HIS A 118 -4.00 -14.98 16.99
C HIS A 118 -5.50 -15.13 17.22
N LEU A 119 -5.93 -15.52 18.42
CA LEU A 119 -7.34 -15.62 18.76
C LEU A 119 -8.03 -14.25 18.69
N LYS A 120 -7.40 -13.20 19.22
CA LYS A 120 -7.89 -11.81 19.11
C LYS A 120 -8.03 -11.39 17.65
N LYS A 121 -7.03 -11.67 16.80
CA LYS A 121 -7.10 -11.41 15.36
C LYS A 121 -8.28 -12.14 14.72
N TRP A 122 -8.45 -13.43 15.01
CA TRP A 122 -9.55 -14.23 14.45
C TRP A 122 -10.91 -13.68 14.86
N ASN A 123 -11.08 -13.34 16.14
CA ASN A 123 -12.33 -12.76 16.65
C ASN A 123 -12.63 -11.43 15.95
N TYR A 124 -11.62 -10.57 15.81
CA TYR A 124 -11.76 -9.28 15.11
C TYR A 124 -12.18 -9.46 13.64
N GLN A 125 -11.56 -10.40 12.92
CA GLN A 125 -11.96 -10.75 11.55
C GLN A 125 -13.42 -11.25 11.49
N SER A 126 -13.83 -12.06 12.47
CA SER A 126 -15.19 -12.60 12.56
C SER A 126 -16.22 -11.51 12.82
N GLU A 127 -15.93 -10.57 13.74
CA GLU A 127 -16.79 -9.42 14.05
C GLU A 127 -17.04 -8.54 12.82
N TYR A 128 -16.01 -8.28 12.00
CA TYR A 128 -16.18 -7.52 10.75
C TYR A 128 -17.07 -8.24 9.73
N LEU A 129 -16.91 -9.56 9.59
CA LEU A 129 -17.77 -10.36 8.71
C LEU A 129 -19.21 -10.44 9.22
N GLU A 130 -19.41 -10.41 10.54
CA GLU A 130 -20.74 -10.30 11.15
C GLU A 130 -21.38 -8.94 10.83
N LYS A 131 -20.66 -7.83 11.01
CA LYS A 131 -21.13 -6.49 10.65
C LYS A 131 -21.47 -6.36 9.16
N TRP A 132 -20.69 -6.98 8.29
CA TRP A 132 -20.99 -7.05 6.86
C TRP A 132 -22.33 -7.78 6.62
N ARG A 133 -22.55 -8.92 7.28
CA ARG A 133 -23.80 -9.70 7.15
C ARG A 133 -25.01 -8.97 7.73
N GLU A 134 -24.85 -8.30 8.88
CA GLU A 134 -25.90 -7.45 9.46
C GLU A 134 -26.34 -6.36 8.46
N LEU A 135 -25.38 -5.73 7.77
CA LEU A 135 -25.69 -4.71 6.77
C LEU A 135 -26.43 -5.28 5.55
N GLU A 136 -26.04 -6.47 5.09
CA GLU A 136 -26.73 -7.16 3.99
C GLU A 136 -28.17 -7.52 4.34
N GLU A 137 -28.39 -8.01 5.57
CA GLU A 137 -29.74 -8.31 6.09
C GLU A 137 -30.59 -7.04 6.19
N GLN A 138 -30.02 -5.96 6.73
CA GLN A 138 -30.71 -4.66 6.83
C GLN A 138 -31.09 -4.09 5.46
N GLN A 139 -30.24 -4.26 4.45
CA GLN A 139 -30.50 -3.74 3.10
C GLN A 139 -31.28 -4.71 2.22
N GLY A 140 -31.45 -5.97 2.64
CA GLY A 140 -32.06 -7.04 1.84
C GLY A 140 -31.29 -7.35 0.56
N LYS A 141 -30.00 -7.03 0.49
CA LYS A 141 -29.14 -7.23 -0.68
C LYS A 141 -27.71 -7.54 -0.26
N GLU A 142 -27.01 -8.33 -1.07
CA GLU A 142 -25.59 -8.60 -0.89
C GLU A 142 -24.77 -7.32 -1.07
N LEU A 143 -23.70 -7.18 -0.29
CA LEU A 143 -22.75 -6.09 -0.45
C LEU A 143 -21.56 -6.61 -1.27
N ASP A 144 -21.43 -6.07 -2.47
CA ASP A 144 -20.43 -6.53 -3.44
C ASP A 144 -19.00 -6.08 -3.08
N ALA A 145 -18.84 -4.82 -2.68
CA ALA A 145 -17.56 -4.23 -2.29
C ALA A 145 -17.75 -2.96 -1.45
N ILE A 146 -16.68 -2.55 -0.77
CA ILE A 146 -16.56 -1.26 -0.09
C ILE A 146 -15.56 -0.39 -0.87
N ILE A 147 -15.93 0.86 -1.14
CA ILE A 147 -14.99 1.85 -1.70
C ILE A 147 -14.48 2.72 -0.56
N ALA A 148 -13.16 2.78 -0.39
CA ALA A 148 -12.51 3.54 0.68
C ALA A 148 -11.24 4.26 0.21
N PRO A 149 -10.75 5.26 0.94
CA PRO A 149 -9.42 5.81 0.72
C PRO A 149 -8.34 4.75 0.91
N ILE A 150 -7.26 4.80 0.12
CA ILE A 150 -6.09 3.93 0.29
C ILE A 150 -4.96 4.60 1.09
N THR A 151 -4.85 5.92 1.00
CA THR A 151 -3.85 6.73 1.71
C THR A 151 -4.48 8.01 2.23
N ALA A 152 -3.88 8.60 3.26
CA ALA A 152 -4.37 9.85 3.85
C ALA A 152 -4.05 11.09 3.00
N THR A 153 -3.12 10.98 2.04
CA THR A 153 -2.70 12.06 1.16
C THR A 153 -2.69 11.61 -0.30
N ALA A 154 -2.81 12.56 -1.23
CA ALA A 154 -2.39 12.37 -2.62
C ALA A 154 -0.87 12.07 -2.65
N ALA A 155 -0.31 11.57 -3.77
CA ALA A 155 1.08 11.07 -3.85
C ALA A 155 2.08 11.64 -2.81
N ILE A 156 2.64 10.76 -1.98
CA ILE A 156 3.35 11.14 -0.76
C ILE A 156 4.63 11.92 -1.05
N ARG A 157 4.90 12.99 -0.31
CA ARG A 157 6.19 13.71 -0.36
C ARG A 157 7.28 12.92 0.37
N HIS A 158 8.53 13.13 -0.01
CA HIS A 158 9.64 12.39 0.60
C HIS A 158 9.70 12.56 2.13
N ASN A 159 9.85 11.45 2.84
CA ASN A 159 9.87 11.32 4.30
C ASN A 159 8.58 11.77 5.02
N GLN A 160 7.43 11.72 4.34
CA GLN A 160 6.13 12.18 4.86
C GLN A 160 5.04 11.09 4.86
N PHE A 161 5.41 9.82 4.71
CA PHE A 161 4.45 8.74 4.89
C PHE A 161 4.21 8.45 6.39
N ARG A 162 3.13 8.98 6.96
CA ARG A 162 2.85 8.90 8.41
C ARG A 162 1.73 7.92 8.80
N TYR A 163 0.75 7.70 7.93
CA TYR A 163 -0.46 6.93 8.28
C TYR A 163 -0.65 5.72 7.37
N TYR A 164 -0.57 4.52 7.97
CA TYR A 164 -0.71 3.23 7.27
C TYR A 164 -2.11 2.61 7.39
N GLY A 165 -2.96 3.14 8.29
CA GLY A 165 -4.18 2.45 8.74
C GLY A 165 -5.15 2.05 7.64
N TYR A 166 -5.26 2.83 6.56
CA TYR A 166 -6.14 2.52 5.43
C TYR A 166 -5.79 1.20 4.72
N ALA A 167 -4.50 0.86 4.63
CA ALA A 167 -4.05 -0.40 4.03
C ALA A 167 -3.88 -1.50 5.10
N SER A 168 -3.30 -1.17 6.26
CA SER A 168 -3.00 -2.15 7.32
C SER A 168 -4.25 -2.87 7.84
N VAL A 169 -5.40 -2.19 7.91
CA VAL A 169 -6.65 -2.83 8.35
C VAL A 169 -7.10 -3.92 7.38
N ILE A 170 -6.90 -3.73 6.08
CA ILE A 170 -7.29 -4.70 5.05
C ILE A 170 -6.38 -5.94 5.12
N ASN A 171 -5.08 -5.72 5.34
CA ASN A 171 -4.11 -6.79 5.58
C ASN A 171 -4.44 -7.58 6.84
N LEU A 172 -4.85 -6.90 7.92
CA LEU A 172 -5.28 -7.55 9.16
C LEU A 172 -6.55 -8.38 8.94
N LEU A 173 -7.52 -7.85 8.19
CA LEU A 173 -8.80 -8.49 7.92
C LEU A 173 -8.71 -9.64 6.90
N ASP A 174 -7.60 -9.76 6.17
CA ASP A 174 -7.43 -10.72 5.08
C ASP A 174 -8.52 -10.55 4.00
N PHE A 175 -8.79 -9.29 3.66
CA PHE A 175 -9.74 -8.90 2.63
C PHE A 175 -9.03 -8.62 1.30
N THR A 176 -9.73 -8.88 0.21
CA THR A 176 -9.24 -8.57 -1.14
C THR A 176 -9.33 -7.06 -1.37
N SER A 177 -8.31 -6.44 -1.97
CA SER A 177 -8.34 -5.01 -2.31
C SER A 177 -7.70 -4.73 -3.66
N VAL A 178 -8.34 -3.86 -4.45
CA VAL A 178 -7.84 -3.35 -5.73
C VAL A 178 -7.82 -1.82 -5.70
N VAL A 179 -6.65 -1.23 -5.95
CA VAL A 179 -6.48 0.23 -5.95
C VAL A 179 -6.71 0.78 -7.36
N VAL A 180 -7.62 1.75 -7.47
CA VAL A 180 -7.99 2.39 -8.74
C VAL A 180 -7.66 3.89 -8.65
N PRO A 181 -6.84 4.43 -9.57
CA PRO A 181 -6.64 5.88 -9.69
C PRO A 181 -7.94 6.56 -10.12
N VAL A 182 -8.36 7.62 -9.41
CA VAL A 182 -9.67 8.25 -9.62
C VAL A 182 -9.62 9.71 -10.04
N THR A 183 -8.59 10.45 -9.64
CA THR A 183 -8.46 11.87 -10.00
C THR A 183 -7.03 12.36 -9.77
N PHE A 184 -6.79 13.64 -10.02
CA PHE A 184 -5.59 14.37 -9.64
C PHE A 184 -5.96 15.48 -8.65
N ALA A 185 -5.08 15.76 -7.70
CA ALA A 185 -5.27 16.88 -6.77
C ALA A 185 -5.16 18.23 -7.50
N ASP A 186 -6.06 19.15 -7.18
CA ASP A 186 -6.14 20.49 -7.76
C ASP A 186 -5.99 21.55 -6.66
N LYS A 187 -4.95 22.37 -6.76
CA LYS A 187 -4.66 23.41 -5.77
C LYS A 187 -5.75 24.47 -5.62
N ASN A 188 -6.61 24.64 -6.61
CA ASN A 188 -7.69 25.62 -6.58
C ASN A 188 -8.95 25.05 -5.89
N LEU A 189 -9.08 23.72 -5.84
CA LEU A 189 -10.23 23.02 -5.24
C LEU A 189 -9.87 22.45 -3.87
N ASP A 190 -8.70 21.83 -3.76
CA ASP A 190 -8.22 21.12 -2.58
C ASP A 190 -7.44 22.07 -1.66
N LEU A 191 -8.16 23.04 -1.09
CA LEU A 191 -7.57 24.03 -0.20
C LEU A 191 -7.35 23.47 1.21
N LYS A 192 -6.34 24.00 1.91
CA LYS A 192 -6.09 23.67 3.30
C LYS A 192 -7.31 24.06 4.16
N LYS A 193 -7.82 23.10 4.92
CA LYS A 193 -8.96 23.31 5.82
C LYS A 193 -8.53 24.23 6.98
N LYS A 194 -9.21 25.37 7.15
CA LYS A 194 -8.89 26.35 8.20
C LYS A 194 -9.39 25.92 9.58
N ASP A 195 -10.56 25.29 9.63
CA ASP A 195 -11.24 24.92 10.88
C ASP A 195 -11.24 23.39 11.09
N TYR A 196 -10.20 22.71 10.65
CA TYR A 196 -10.08 21.27 10.83
C TYR A 196 -9.86 20.92 12.30
N GLN A 197 -10.66 19.99 12.82
CA GLN A 197 -10.50 19.43 14.16
C GLN A 197 -9.93 18.01 14.04
N PRO A 198 -8.64 17.81 14.35
CA PRO A 198 -8.04 16.50 14.26
C PRO A 198 -8.66 15.49 15.22
N LEU A 199 -8.76 14.24 14.79
CA LEU A 199 -9.20 13.12 15.64
C LEU A 199 -8.12 12.68 16.64
N GLY A 200 -6.87 13.07 16.42
CA GLY A 200 -5.73 12.83 17.29
C GLY A 200 -4.43 13.41 16.72
N ASP A 201 -3.32 13.19 17.41
CA ASP A 201 -2.03 13.80 17.08
C ASP A 201 -1.50 13.39 15.69
N LEU A 202 -1.72 12.13 15.30
CA LEU A 202 -1.30 11.62 14.00
C LEU A 202 -2.08 12.27 12.85
N ASP A 203 -3.40 12.42 13.03
CA ASP A 203 -4.26 13.11 12.07
C ASP A 203 -3.91 14.61 11.97
N ALA A 204 -3.62 15.24 13.11
CA ALA A 204 -3.15 16.63 13.15
C ALA A 204 -1.85 16.80 12.36
N THR A 205 -0.92 15.86 12.52
CA THR A 205 0.37 15.86 11.82
C THR A 205 0.19 15.71 10.31
N VAL A 206 -0.62 14.73 9.88
CA VAL A 206 -0.90 14.51 8.45
C VAL A 206 -1.57 15.73 7.81
N GLN A 207 -2.55 16.34 8.48
CA GLN A 207 -3.20 17.55 7.97
C GLN A 207 -2.29 18.78 7.99
N ALA A 208 -1.40 18.90 8.96
CA ALA A 208 -0.44 20.00 9.03
C ALA A 208 0.52 19.99 7.83
N GLU A 209 0.93 18.80 7.36
CA GLU A 209 1.84 18.60 6.22
C GLU A 209 1.20 18.93 4.85
N TYR A 210 -0.13 19.05 4.77
CA TYR A 210 -0.81 19.33 3.51
C TYR A 210 -0.48 20.72 2.94
N ASP A 211 -0.08 20.73 1.66
CA ASP A 211 0.30 21.90 0.86
C ASP A 211 -0.29 21.80 -0.56
N PRO A 212 -1.32 22.60 -0.90
CA PRO A 212 -2.00 22.54 -2.19
C PRO A 212 -1.06 22.69 -3.40
N GLU A 213 -0.03 23.54 -3.32
CA GLU A 213 0.91 23.74 -4.43
C GLU A 213 1.81 22.51 -4.61
N ALA A 214 2.26 21.91 -3.51
CA ALA A 214 3.11 20.72 -3.56
C ALA A 214 2.38 19.47 -4.07
N TYR A 215 1.05 19.40 -3.86
CA TYR A 215 0.21 18.27 -4.27
C TYR A 215 -0.49 18.47 -5.61
N HIS A 216 -0.45 19.66 -6.23
CA HIS A 216 -1.13 19.88 -7.50
C HIS A 216 -0.67 18.91 -8.59
N GLY A 217 -1.62 18.24 -9.24
CA GLY A 217 -1.38 17.21 -10.25
C GLY A 217 -0.95 15.85 -9.68
N ALA A 218 -0.92 15.67 -8.35
CA ALA A 218 -0.64 14.39 -7.73
C ALA A 218 -1.80 13.41 -7.97
N PRO A 219 -1.55 12.17 -8.38
CA PRO A 219 -2.60 11.18 -8.54
C PRO A 219 -3.23 10.84 -7.18
N VAL A 220 -4.54 10.68 -7.19
CA VAL A 220 -5.37 10.23 -6.07
C VAL A 220 -6.03 8.92 -6.48
N ALA A 221 -6.04 7.96 -5.56
CA ALA A 221 -6.63 6.65 -5.78
C ALA A 221 -7.57 6.29 -4.63
N VAL A 222 -8.49 5.37 -4.91
CA VAL A 222 -9.32 4.70 -3.92
C VAL A 222 -9.04 3.21 -3.98
N GLN A 223 -9.38 2.49 -2.93
CA GLN A 223 -9.39 1.04 -2.94
C GLN A 223 -10.82 0.50 -2.99
N VAL A 224 -11.00 -0.53 -3.80
CA VAL A 224 -12.19 -1.38 -3.86
C VAL A 224 -11.88 -2.61 -3.03
N ILE A 225 -12.61 -2.78 -1.93
CA ILE A 225 -12.39 -3.84 -0.95
C ILE A 225 -13.50 -4.87 -1.10
N GLY A 226 -13.12 -6.09 -1.46
CA GLY A 226 -13.98 -7.26 -1.47
C GLY A 226 -13.78 -8.12 -0.23
N ARG A 227 -14.65 -9.12 -0.07
CA ARG A 227 -14.46 -10.18 0.92
C ARG A 227 -13.23 -11.02 0.61
N ARG A 228 -12.77 -11.77 1.59
CA ARG A 228 -11.77 -12.83 1.37
C ARG A 228 -12.21 -13.77 0.24
N LEU A 229 -11.30 -14.09 -0.69
CA LEU A 229 -11.55 -14.94 -1.86
C LEU A 229 -12.57 -14.36 -2.86
N SER A 230 -12.55 -13.04 -3.07
CA SER A 230 -13.42 -12.37 -4.05
C SER A 230 -12.65 -11.54 -5.08
N GLU A 231 -11.43 -11.97 -5.41
CA GLU A 231 -10.52 -11.32 -6.35
C GLU A 231 -11.18 -11.01 -7.69
N GLU A 232 -11.87 -11.97 -8.30
CA GLU A 232 -12.49 -11.80 -9.63
C GLU A 232 -13.60 -10.74 -9.60
N ARG A 233 -14.43 -10.76 -8.55
CA ARG A 233 -15.52 -9.78 -8.38
C ARG A 233 -14.94 -8.39 -8.11
N THR A 234 -13.93 -8.30 -7.24
CA THR A 234 -13.29 -7.02 -6.87
C THR A 234 -12.61 -6.40 -8.09
N LEU A 235 -11.94 -7.20 -8.92
CA LEU A 235 -11.35 -6.76 -10.18
C LEU A 235 -12.39 -6.27 -11.19
N ALA A 236 -13.52 -6.98 -11.33
CA ALA A 236 -14.60 -6.55 -12.23
C ALA A 236 -15.20 -5.20 -11.82
N ILE A 237 -15.37 -4.96 -10.51
CA ILE A 237 -15.85 -3.67 -9.99
C ILE A 237 -14.81 -2.57 -10.25
N ALA A 238 -13.52 -2.86 -10.05
CA ALA A 238 -12.44 -1.92 -10.33
C ALA A 238 -12.37 -1.54 -11.82
N GLU A 239 -12.55 -2.51 -12.73
CA GLU A 239 -12.65 -2.28 -14.18
C GLU A 239 -13.81 -1.35 -14.52
N GLU A 240 -14.98 -1.58 -13.92
CA GLU A 240 -16.17 -0.74 -14.14
C GLU A 240 -15.96 0.69 -13.62
N ILE A 241 -15.29 0.87 -12.48
CA ILE A 241 -14.92 2.20 -11.98
C ILE A 241 -13.99 2.89 -12.99
N GLY A 242 -12.96 2.21 -13.49
CA GLY A 242 -12.07 2.74 -14.52
C GLY A 242 -12.83 3.17 -15.78
N ARG A 243 -13.77 2.33 -16.25
CA ARG A 243 -14.63 2.62 -17.39
C ARG A 243 -15.50 3.87 -17.16
N LEU A 244 -16.13 4.00 -16.00
CA LEU A 244 -16.96 5.15 -15.64
C LEU A 244 -16.17 6.47 -15.55
N LEU A 245 -14.89 6.38 -15.16
CA LEU A 245 -13.97 7.52 -15.14
C LEU A 245 -13.30 7.79 -16.50
N GLY A 246 -13.68 7.02 -17.53
CA GLY A 246 -13.16 7.13 -18.90
C GLY A 246 -11.69 6.75 -19.04
N ASN A 247 -11.14 5.97 -18.09
CA ASN A 247 -9.71 5.63 -18.01
C ASN A 247 -8.77 6.86 -18.10
N SER A 248 -9.27 8.04 -17.74
CA SER A 248 -8.61 9.33 -17.94
C SER A 248 -7.35 9.51 -17.07
N VAL A 249 -7.27 8.77 -15.95
CA VAL A 249 -6.18 8.86 -14.96
C VAL A 249 -5.05 7.88 -15.28
N THR A 250 -5.36 6.78 -15.99
CA THR A 250 -4.43 5.74 -16.46
C THR A 250 -4.63 5.52 -17.98
N PRO A 251 -4.09 6.41 -18.83
CA PRO A 251 -3.97 6.15 -20.26
C PRO A 251 -2.92 5.07 -20.56
#